data_AF-A0A7W4A978-F1
#
_entry.id   AF-A0A7W4A978-F1
#
_cell.length_a   1.000
_cell.length_b   1.000
_cell.length_c   1.000
_cell.angle_alpha   90.00
_cell.angle_beta   90.00
_cell.angle_gamma   90.00
#
_symmetry.space_group_name_H-M   'P 1'
#
loop_
_entity.id
_entity.type
_entity.pdbx_description
1 polymer ?
#
loop_
_entity_poly.entity_id
_entity_poly.type
_entity_poly.pdbx_seq_one_letter_code
_entity_poly.pdbx_strand_id
1 'polypeptide(L)'
;MHVKGHYFPKASSNYQECVASISDTHIDIKHDEYIITRHAITELNLNSGMAGLADELSFTDGSRFIPLDVNYRWPFKSNNHQIMERLEKSKWAILAAVILTPLFMWLALYKAVPAIAVYSIDTLPHNVINQMGEQSFTVIKKLALDDSELPVEQQTKIQQHFNTMLEQLSLDKSIYRLSFYKSEHFGANAFALPHGRIVITDELVNLLVDQPNALKAVLLHEIGHIVHQHSVRITAQSAASTIVLAVIFGDLEGIAEVALGTGASFAQQGFSRDMEREADSFALTQLEYLGYSSNDFADAIETLQYSHTSENEHLKKVNNLLEYLSSHPSAQERIDNAR
;
A
#
# COMPACT_ATOMS: atom_id res chain seq x y z
N MET A 1 -57.99 4.08 -4.31
CA MET A 1 -57.19 2.85 -4.57
C MET A 1 -57.29 1.93 -3.36
N HIS A 2 -57.46 0.62 -3.54
CA HIS A 2 -57.70 -0.34 -2.43
C HIS A 2 -56.59 -1.38 -2.39
N VAL A 3 -55.94 -1.56 -1.23
CA VAL A 3 -54.81 -2.45 -1.03
C VAL A 3 -55.12 -3.38 0.13
N LYS A 4 -55.07 -4.70 -0.08
CA LYS A 4 -55.23 -5.68 1.01
C LYS A 4 -53.91 -5.84 1.76
N GLY A 5 -53.97 -5.95 3.08
CA GLY A 5 -52.78 -6.03 3.93
C GLY A 5 -53.10 -6.42 5.35
N HIS A 6 -52.04 -6.57 6.15
CA HIS A 6 -52.10 -6.79 7.58
C HIS A 6 -51.98 -5.46 8.31
N TYR A 7 -52.99 -5.13 9.11
CA TYR A 7 -52.96 -4.00 10.03
C TYR A 7 -52.54 -4.45 11.42
N PHE A 8 -51.52 -3.80 11.98
CA PHE A 8 -51.02 -3.99 13.33
C PHE A 8 -51.43 -2.79 14.19
N PRO A 9 -52.36 -2.96 15.14
CA PRO A 9 -52.75 -1.90 16.06
C PRO A 9 -51.59 -1.44 16.93
N LYS A 10 -51.71 -0.22 17.48
CA LYS A 10 -50.72 0.37 18.39
C LYS A 10 -50.31 -0.61 19.50
N ALA A 11 -49.00 -0.80 19.64
CA ALA A 11 -48.38 -1.65 20.67
C ALA A 11 -48.88 -3.12 20.68
N SER A 12 -49.36 -3.63 19.55
CA SER A 12 -49.82 -5.01 19.38
C SER A 12 -49.03 -5.73 18.29
N SER A 13 -48.65 -6.98 18.55
CA SER A 13 -48.08 -7.89 17.54
C SER A 13 -49.15 -8.70 16.80
N ASN A 14 -50.41 -8.66 17.26
CA ASN A 14 -51.53 -9.27 16.55
C ASN A 14 -51.90 -8.42 15.34
N TYR A 15 -52.10 -9.07 14.20
CA TYR A 15 -52.56 -8.42 12.99
C TYR A 15 -54.03 -8.70 12.70
N GLN A 16 -54.63 -7.85 11.88
CA GLN A 16 -55.96 -8.02 11.30
C GLN A 16 -55.86 -7.85 9.79
N GLU A 17 -56.52 -8.73 9.02
CA GLU A 17 -56.60 -8.58 7.57
C GLU A 17 -57.52 -7.41 7.22
N CYS A 18 -56.96 -6.36 6.61
CA CYS A 18 -57.67 -5.12 6.34
C CYS A 18 -57.44 -4.67 4.90
N VAL A 19 -58.30 -3.76 4.44
CA VAL A 19 -58.17 -3.06 3.16
C VAL A 19 -57.84 -1.59 3.44
N ALA A 20 -56.67 -1.17 3.00
CA ALA A 20 -56.29 0.23 2.99
C ALA A 20 -56.88 0.93 1.75
N SER A 21 -57.68 1.97 1.97
CA SER A 21 -58.31 2.79 0.95
C SER A 21 -57.66 4.18 0.95
N ILE A 22 -57.00 4.53 -0.15
CA ILE A 22 -56.30 5.82 -0.30
C ILE A 22 -57.22 6.84 -0.96
N SER A 23 -57.30 8.04 -0.37
CA SER A 23 -57.89 9.25 -0.94
C SER A 23 -56.81 10.33 -1.13
N ASP A 24 -57.17 11.53 -1.60
CA ASP A 24 -56.22 12.63 -1.81
C ASP A 24 -55.68 13.23 -0.50
N THR A 25 -56.36 13.02 0.65
CA THR A 25 -56.05 13.69 1.92
C THR A 25 -55.81 12.72 3.08
N HIS A 26 -56.37 11.51 3.01
CA HIS A 26 -56.33 10.53 4.08
C HIS A 26 -56.26 9.09 3.56
N ILE A 27 -55.82 8.18 4.42
CA ILE A 27 -55.88 6.74 4.21
C ILE A 27 -56.82 6.11 5.26
N ASP A 28 -57.77 5.30 4.78
CA ASP A 28 -58.72 4.57 5.61
C ASP A 28 -58.33 3.10 5.66
N ILE A 29 -58.12 2.56 6.86
CA ILE A 29 -57.96 1.12 7.06
C ILE A 29 -59.32 0.53 7.40
N LYS A 30 -59.80 -0.41 6.58
CA LYS A 30 -61.13 -1.02 6.70
C LYS A 30 -61.03 -2.51 6.96
N HIS A 31 -61.91 -3.04 7.80
CA HIS A 31 -62.19 -4.47 7.90
C HIS A 31 -63.65 -4.67 7.53
N ASP A 32 -63.90 -5.48 6.50
CA ASP A 32 -65.19 -5.57 5.82
C ASP A 32 -65.67 -4.18 5.34
N GLU A 33 -66.81 -3.71 5.86
CA GLU A 33 -67.43 -2.41 5.52
C GLU A 33 -67.13 -1.30 6.56
N TYR A 34 -66.42 -1.62 7.65
CA TYR A 34 -66.17 -0.68 8.74
C TYR A 34 -64.77 -0.07 8.67
N ILE A 35 -64.69 1.25 8.87
CA ILE A 35 -63.42 1.97 8.99
C ILE A 35 -62.88 1.76 10.42
N ILE A 36 -61.73 1.10 10.54
CA ILE A 36 -61.03 0.88 11.81
C ILE A 36 -60.29 2.15 12.22
N THR A 37 -59.56 2.75 11.28
CA THR A 37 -58.81 3.98 11.53
C THR A 37 -58.67 4.81 10.25
N ARG A 38 -58.52 6.12 10.43
CA ARG A 38 -58.30 7.11 9.38
C ARG A 38 -57.10 7.96 9.77
N HIS A 39 -56.10 8.03 8.91
CA HIS A 39 -54.91 8.85 9.11
C HIS A 39 -54.71 9.84 7.96
N ALA A 40 -54.26 11.06 8.26
CA ALA A 40 -53.90 12.03 7.24
C ALA A 40 -52.64 11.58 6.49
N ILE A 41 -52.54 11.83 5.18
CA ILE A 41 -51.37 11.44 4.39
C ILE A 41 -50.08 12.12 4.89
N THR A 42 -50.20 13.32 5.47
CA THR A 42 -49.10 14.07 6.09
C THR A 42 -48.53 13.41 7.35
N GLU A 43 -49.26 12.46 7.94
CA GLU A 43 -48.89 11.73 9.16
C GLU A 43 -48.37 10.32 8.87
N LEU A 44 -48.06 10.01 7.60
CA LEU A 44 -47.57 8.72 7.17
C LEU A 44 -46.05 8.69 7.07
N ASN A 45 -45.44 7.68 7.69
CA ASN A 45 -44.06 7.30 7.46
C ASN A 45 -44.02 6.01 6.64
N LEU A 46 -43.30 6.06 5.53
CA LEU A 46 -43.08 4.92 4.65
C LEU A 46 -41.78 4.26 5.07
N ASN A 47 -41.88 3.03 5.55
CA ASN A 47 -40.73 2.17 5.78
C ASN A 47 -40.65 1.21 4.60
N SER A 48 -39.68 1.45 3.70
CA SER A 48 -39.46 0.55 2.57
C SER A 48 -39.00 -0.81 3.09
N GLY A 49 -39.64 -1.87 2.61
CA GLY A 49 -39.14 -3.22 2.82
C GLY A 49 -37.82 -3.44 2.08
N MET A 50 -36.92 -4.25 2.63
CA MET A 50 -35.79 -4.81 1.87
C MET A 50 -36.32 -5.52 0.61
N ALA A 51 -35.48 -5.74 -0.41
CA ALA A 51 -35.88 -6.49 -1.61
C ALA A 51 -36.57 -7.82 -1.23
N GLY A 52 -37.83 -7.98 -1.64
CA GLY A 52 -38.67 -9.14 -1.29
C GLY A 52 -39.68 -8.91 -0.17
N LEU A 53 -39.74 -7.72 0.43
CA LEU A 53 -40.74 -7.31 1.42
C LEU A 53 -41.65 -6.19 0.86
N ALA A 54 -42.89 -6.16 1.35
CA ALA A 54 -43.85 -5.10 1.03
C ALA A 54 -43.45 -3.76 1.70
N ASP A 55 -43.86 -2.64 1.11
CA ASP A 55 -43.69 -1.33 1.73
C ASP A 55 -44.63 -1.18 2.94
N GLU A 56 -44.04 -1.10 4.14
CA GLU A 56 -44.75 -0.90 5.38
C GLU A 56 -45.14 0.57 5.55
N LEU A 57 -46.42 0.81 5.81
CA LEU A 57 -46.90 2.10 6.31
C LEU A 57 -46.83 2.10 7.82
N SER A 58 -46.13 3.06 8.39
CA SER A 58 -46.16 3.37 9.82
C SER A 58 -46.91 4.66 10.07
N PHE A 59 -47.80 4.64 11.05
CA PHE A 59 -48.61 5.77 11.45
C PHE A 59 -48.03 6.44 12.70
N THR A 60 -48.32 7.73 12.92
CA THR A 60 -47.82 8.51 14.06
C THR A 60 -48.28 7.97 15.42
N ASP A 61 -49.38 7.24 15.46
CA ASP A 61 -49.88 6.59 16.67
C ASP A 61 -49.12 5.30 17.02
N GLY A 62 -48.21 4.86 16.16
CA GLY A 62 -47.42 3.63 16.30
C GLY A 62 -48.09 2.38 15.73
N SER A 63 -49.27 2.49 15.11
CA SER A 63 -49.86 1.41 14.31
C SER A 63 -49.13 1.27 12.97
N ARG A 64 -49.28 0.12 12.31
CA ARG A 64 -48.59 -0.18 11.04
C ARG A 64 -49.47 -0.99 10.09
N PHE A 65 -49.27 -0.83 8.79
CA PHE A 65 -49.97 -1.58 7.75
C PHE A 65 -48.99 -2.13 6.72
N ILE A 66 -49.05 -3.43 6.47
CA ILE A 66 -48.17 -4.14 5.54
C ILE A 66 -49.03 -4.74 4.41
N PRO A 67 -48.85 -4.31 3.14
CA PRO A 67 -49.54 -4.92 2.00
C PRO A 67 -49.29 -6.43 1.88
N LEU A 68 -50.29 -7.18 1.44
CA LEU A 68 -50.15 -8.60 1.11
C LEU A 68 -49.31 -8.82 -0.15
N ASP A 69 -49.40 -7.90 -1.12
CA ASP A 69 -48.55 -7.90 -2.29
C ASP A 69 -47.19 -7.30 -1.95
N VAL A 70 -46.17 -8.17 -1.89
CA VAL A 70 -44.78 -7.82 -1.60
C VAL A 70 -44.16 -6.85 -2.61
N ASN A 71 -44.73 -6.75 -3.83
CA ASN A 71 -44.25 -5.82 -4.86
C ASN A 71 -45.02 -4.50 -4.86
N TYR A 72 -46.02 -4.34 -4.01
CA TYR A 72 -46.80 -3.12 -3.95
C TYR A 72 -45.93 -1.96 -3.42
N ARG A 73 -46.01 -0.81 -4.11
CA ARG A 73 -45.30 0.44 -3.75
C ARG A 73 -46.30 1.58 -3.66
N TRP A 74 -46.23 2.35 -2.59
CA TRP A 74 -47.18 3.45 -2.37
C TRP A 74 -46.86 4.67 -3.26
N PRO A 75 -47.87 5.33 -3.86
CA PRO A 75 -47.65 6.33 -4.91
C PRO A 75 -47.20 7.71 -4.43
N PHE A 76 -47.20 7.98 -3.12
CA PHE A 76 -47.12 9.34 -2.55
C PHE A 76 -45.74 9.76 -2.00
N LYS A 77 -44.69 8.93 -2.11
CA LYS A 77 -43.32 9.32 -1.70
C LYS A 77 -42.26 8.57 -2.52
N SER A 78 -41.90 9.12 -3.68
CA SER A 78 -40.77 8.63 -4.50
C SER A 78 -39.50 9.35 -4.07
N ASN A 79 -38.62 8.71 -3.29
CA ASN A 79 -37.30 9.27 -3.03
C ASN A 79 -36.25 8.16 -2.84
N ASN A 80 -35.16 8.23 -3.59
CA ASN A 80 -33.91 7.41 -3.61
C ASN A 80 -33.97 5.87 -3.56
N HIS A 81 -34.98 5.27 -2.95
CA HIS A 81 -35.10 3.83 -2.72
C HIS A 81 -35.44 3.03 -3.98
N GLN A 82 -36.08 3.66 -4.98
CA GLN A 82 -36.33 3.02 -6.29
C GLN A 82 -35.04 2.71 -7.06
N ILE A 83 -33.98 3.51 -6.89
CA ILE A 83 -32.69 3.28 -7.55
C ILE A 83 -31.98 2.10 -6.87
N MET A 84 -32.00 2.07 -5.53
CA MET A 84 -31.42 0.95 -4.76
C MET A 84 -32.12 -0.37 -5.11
N GLU A 85 -33.46 -0.39 -5.10
CA GLU A 85 -34.24 -1.59 -5.44
C GLU A 85 -33.98 -2.07 -6.87
N ARG A 86 -33.81 -1.15 -7.83
CA ARG A 86 -33.44 -1.48 -9.22
C ARG A 86 -32.04 -2.08 -9.34
N LEU A 87 -31.09 -1.57 -8.56
CA LEU A 87 -29.72 -2.11 -8.52
C LEU A 87 -29.71 -3.50 -7.85
N GLU A 88 -30.41 -3.66 -6.72
CA GLU A 88 -30.51 -4.94 -6.00
C GLU A 88 -31.23 -6.03 -6.80
N LYS A 89 -32.21 -5.68 -7.64
CA LYS A 89 -32.91 -6.65 -8.50
C LYS A 89 -32.17 -6.97 -9.81
N SER A 90 -31.21 -6.14 -10.21
CA SER A 90 -30.48 -6.33 -11.46
C SER A 90 -29.33 -7.31 -11.29
N LYS A 91 -29.47 -8.52 -11.85
CA LYS A 91 -28.40 -9.53 -11.88
C LYS A 91 -27.09 -8.99 -12.46
N TRP A 92 -27.18 -8.11 -13.45
CA TRP A 92 -26.02 -7.46 -14.04
C TRP A 92 -25.36 -6.43 -13.13
N ALA A 93 -26.14 -5.70 -12.33
CA ALA A 93 -25.59 -4.77 -11.34
C ALA A 93 -24.89 -5.53 -10.20
N ILE A 94 -25.46 -6.65 -9.74
CA ILE A 94 -24.81 -7.53 -8.76
C ILE A 94 -23.51 -8.10 -9.32
N LEU A 95 -23.53 -8.66 -10.54
CA LEU A 95 -22.31 -9.18 -11.19
C LEU A 95 -21.26 -8.08 -11.39
N ALA A 96 -21.67 -6.88 -11.81
CA ALA A 96 -20.78 -5.74 -11.93
C ALA A 96 -20.18 -5.36 -10.56
N ALA A 97 -20.97 -5.33 -9.49
CA ALA A 97 -20.46 -5.01 -8.15
C ALA A 97 -19.46 -6.06 -7.64
N VAL A 98 -19.71 -7.35 -7.88
CA VAL A 98 -18.80 -8.46 -7.52
C VAL A 98 -17.46 -8.38 -8.23
N ILE A 99 -17.40 -7.81 -9.44
CA ILE A 99 -16.15 -7.64 -10.21
C ILE A 99 -15.48 -6.29 -9.92
N LEU A 100 -16.27 -5.21 -9.93
CA LEU A 100 -15.77 -3.84 -9.80
C LEU A 100 -15.29 -3.55 -8.38
N THR A 101 -15.88 -4.15 -7.34
CA THR A 101 -15.46 -3.91 -5.96
C THR A 101 -14.05 -4.47 -5.69
N PRO A 102 -13.74 -5.75 -6.00
CA PRO A 102 -12.36 -6.26 -5.90
C PRO A 102 -11.40 -5.52 -6.82
N LEU A 103 -11.80 -5.17 -8.05
CA LEU A 103 -10.96 -4.42 -8.97
C LEU A 103 -10.63 -3.03 -8.43
N PHE A 104 -11.62 -2.32 -7.89
CA PHE A 104 -11.45 -1.01 -7.27
C PHE A 104 -10.55 -1.12 -6.02
N MET A 105 -10.77 -2.13 -5.18
CA MET A 105 -9.95 -2.36 -4.00
C MET A 105 -8.50 -2.69 -4.38
N TRP A 106 -8.29 -3.51 -5.41
CA TRP A 106 -6.97 -3.78 -5.96
C TRP A 106 -6.32 -2.50 -6.52
N LEU A 107 -7.04 -1.70 -7.29
CA LEU A 107 -6.52 -0.44 -7.84
C LEU A 107 -6.20 0.56 -6.72
N ALA A 108 -7.03 0.64 -5.69
CA ALA A 108 -6.79 1.46 -4.53
C ALA A 108 -5.50 1.05 -3.80
N LEU A 109 -5.35 -0.25 -3.49
CA LEU A 109 -4.21 -0.80 -2.76
C LEU A 109 -2.89 -0.76 -3.56
N TYR A 110 -2.92 -1.05 -4.85
CA TYR A 110 -1.70 -1.24 -5.66
C TYR A 110 -1.35 -0.06 -6.56
N LYS A 111 -2.26 0.91 -6.76
CA LYS A 111 -2.00 2.08 -7.61
C LYS A 111 -2.24 3.39 -6.88
N ALA A 112 -3.43 3.60 -6.30
CA ALA A 112 -3.79 4.89 -5.73
C ALA A 112 -3.00 5.21 -4.45
N VAL A 113 -3.02 4.29 -3.48
CA VAL A 113 -2.37 4.48 -2.18
C VAL A 113 -0.85 4.63 -2.32
N PRO A 114 -0.14 3.76 -3.08
CA PRO A 114 1.30 3.94 -3.30
C PRO A 114 1.64 5.24 -4.03
N ALA A 115 0.82 5.67 -5.00
CA ALA A 115 1.05 6.92 -5.71
C ALA A 115 0.88 8.15 -4.81
N ILE A 116 -0.16 8.16 -3.97
CA ILE A 116 -0.38 9.22 -2.97
C ILE A 116 0.77 9.27 -1.98
N ALA A 117 1.26 8.12 -1.52
CA ALA A 117 2.39 8.03 -0.61
C ALA A 117 3.64 8.69 -1.22
N VAL A 118 3.98 8.37 -2.49
CA VAL A 118 5.14 8.95 -3.19
C VAL A 118 4.98 10.45 -3.39
N TYR A 119 3.80 10.91 -3.82
CA TYR A 119 3.55 12.34 -4.01
C TYR A 119 3.69 13.15 -2.72
N SER A 120 3.51 12.51 -1.56
CA SER A 120 3.55 13.18 -0.26
C SER A 120 4.96 13.26 0.34
N ILE A 121 5.98 12.63 -0.27
CA ILE A 121 7.32 12.50 0.33
C ILE A 121 7.99 13.85 0.59
N ASP A 122 7.88 14.79 -0.35
CA ASP A 122 8.49 16.12 -0.20
C ASP A 122 7.84 16.96 0.92
N THR A 123 6.72 16.49 1.47
CA THR A 123 6.03 17.10 2.62
C THR A 123 6.35 16.41 3.94
N LEU A 124 7.06 15.27 3.92
CA LEU A 124 7.41 14.55 5.13
C LEU A 124 8.43 15.35 5.94
N PRO A 125 8.16 15.62 7.22
CA PRO A 125 9.13 16.32 8.04
C PRO A 125 10.36 15.43 8.31
N HIS A 126 11.54 16.05 8.38
CA HIS A 126 12.83 15.33 8.44
C HIS A 126 12.95 14.35 9.61
N ASN A 127 12.26 14.59 10.73
CA ASN A 127 12.23 13.67 11.86
C ASN A 127 11.61 12.32 11.50
N VAL A 128 10.61 12.30 10.62
CA VAL A 128 9.97 11.06 10.14
C VAL A 128 10.94 10.26 9.29
N ILE A 129 11.62 10.90 8.34
CA ILE A 129 12.62 10.26 7.49
C ILE A 129 13.78 9.69 8.34
N ASN A 130 14.25 10.48 9.31
CA ASN A 130 15.29 10.05 10.24
C ASN A 130 14.86 8.83 11.06
N GLN A 131 13.64 8.86 11.60
CA GLN A 131 13.11 7.74 12.38
C GLN A 131 12.90 6.48 11.54
N MET A 132 12.37 6.63 10.32
CA MET A 132 12.24 5.52 9.37
C MET A 132 13.61 4.86 9.14
N GLY A 133 14.63 5.65 8.83
CA GLY A 133 15.97 5.12 8.59
C GLY A 133 16.58 4.47 9.83
N GLU A 134 16.45 5.06 11.03
CA GLU A 134 17.09 4.52 12.24
C GLU A 134 16.38 3.23 12.70
N GLN A 135 15.06 3.12 12.49
CA GLN A 135 14.32 1.89 12.73
C GLN A 135 14.73 0.79 11.74
N SER A 136 14.78 1.10 10.44
CA SER A 136 15.26 0.17 9.41
C SER A 136 16.69 -0.30 9.73
N PHE A 137 17.58 0.63 10.08
CA PHE A 137 18.96 0.32 10.44
C PHE A 137 19.03 -0.58 11.67
N THR A 138 18.26 -0.29 12.72
CA THR A 138 18.26 -1.09 13.96
C THR A 138 17.85 -2.54 13.70
N VAL A 139 16.82 -2.74 12.88
CA VAL A 139 16.34 -4.08 12.52
C VAL A 139 17.38 -4.82 11.67
N ILE A 140 17.89 -4.19 10.61
CA ILE A 140 18.91 -4.80 9.73
C ILE A 140 20.17 -5.12 10.52
N LYS A 141 20.64 -4.19 11.35
CA LYS A 141 21.82 -4.39 12.20
C LYS A 141 21.66 -5.60 13.10
N LYS A 142 20.52 -5.73 13.78
CA LYS A 142 20.28 -6.85 14.71
C LYS A 142 20.17 -8.20 14.00
N LEU A 143 19.67 -8.23 12.77
CA LEU A 143 19.36 -9.47 12.06
C LEU A 143 20.48 -9.96 11.14
N ALA A 144 21.30 -9.05 10.61
CA ALA A 144 22.17 -9.38 9.48
C ALA A 144 23.53 -8.68 9.46
N LEU A 145 23.85 -7.77 10.41
CA LEU A 145 25.13 -7.05 10.41
C LEU A 145 25.90 -7.28 11.71
N ASP A 146 27.18 -7.64 11.56
CA ASP A 146 28.16 -7.69 12.62
C ASP A 146 29.12 -6.50 12.52
N ASP A 147 29.81 -6.17 13.62
CA ASP A 147 30.79 -5.10 13.62
C ASP A 147 31.91 -5.40 12.60
N SER A 148 32.35 -4.37 11.88
CA SER A 148 33.37 -4.50 10.83
C SER A 148 34.70 -5.02 11.36
N GLU A 149 35.30 -5.95 10.62
CA GLU A 149 36.63 -6.52 10.82
C GLU A 149 37.69 -5.83 9.94
N LEU A 150 37.29 -4.88 9.08
CA LEU A 150 38.22 -4.13 8.24
C LEU A 150 39.21 -3.30 9.08
N PRO A 151 40.49 -3.23 8.68
CA PRO A 151 41.46 -2.32 9.29
C PRO A 151 40.98 -0.87 9.30
N VAL A 152 41.16 -0.18 10.43
CA VAL A 152 40.75 1.22 10.61
C VAL A 152 41.36 2.15 9.54
N GLU A 153 42.58 1.85 9.10
CA GLU A 153 43.24 2.58 8.01
C GLU A 153 42.48 2.47 6.68
N GLN A 154 41.99 1.27 6.35
CA GLN A 154 41.22 1.03 5.13
C GLN A 154 39.86 1.73 5.20
N GLN A 155 39.16 1.64 6.34
CA GLN A 155 37.91 2.36 6.56
C GLN A 155 38.12 3.88 6.42
N THR A 156 39.19 4.41 7.01
CA THR A 156 39.53 5.84 6.95
C THR A 156 39.81 6.28 5.51
N LYS A 157 40.55 5.49 4.73
CA LYS A 157 40.85 5.78 3.33
C LYS A 157 39.58 5.83 2.48
N ILE A 158 38.68 4.86 2.64
CA ILE A 158 37.40 4.82 1.92
C ILE A 158 36.52 6.00 2.34
N GLN A 159 36.44 6.29 3.64
CA GLN A 159 35.70 7.43 4.16
C GLN A 159 36.21 8.77 3.61
N GLN A 160 37.53 8.91 3.47
CA GLN A 160 38.15 10.10 2.85
C GLN A 160 37.74 10.22 1.39
N HIS A 161 37.86 9.15 0.59
CA HIS A 161 37.42 9.16 -0.81
C HIS A 161 35.94 9.51 -0.94
N PHE A 162 35.10 8.91 -0.11
CA PHE A 162 33.66 9.21 -0.05
C PHE A 162 33.40 10.69 0.23
N ASN A 163 34.04 11.24 1.27
CA ASN A 163 33.91 12.64 1.64
C ASN A 163 34.40 13.59 0.52
N THR A 164 35.48 13.23 -0.18
CA THR A 164 35.97 14.01 -1.33
C THR A 164 34.97 14.00 -2.48
N MET A 165 34.34 12.85 -2.79
CA MET A 165 33.28 12.80 -3.80
C MET A 165 32.11 13.70 -3.43
N LEU A 166 31.66 13.66 -2.17
CA LEU A 166 30.57 14.55 -1.71
C LEU A 166 30.93 16.03 -1.86
N GLU A 167 32.17 16.44 -1.56
CA GLU A 167 32.64 17.83 -1.77
C GLU A 167 32.62 18.22 -3.24
N GLN A 168 33.18 17.39 -4.11
CA GLN A 168 33.28 17.66 -5.54
C GLN A 168 31.89 17.76 -6.20
N LEU A 169 30.94 16.97 -5.71
CA LEU A 169 29.54 16.98 -6.14
C LEU A 169 28.69 18.06 -5.45
N SER A 170 29.27 18.86 -4.55
CA SER A 170 28.54 19.86 -3.75
C SER A 170 27.35 19.30 -2.96
N LEU A 171 27.48 18.05 -2.49
CA LEU A 171 26.47 17.37 -1.69
C LEU A 171 26.67 17.66 -0.19
N ASP A 172 25.58 17.89 0.53
CA ASP A 172 25.63 18.20 1.97
C ASP A 172 26.03 16.96 2.79
N LYS A 173 27.28 16.97 3.27
CA LYS A 173 27.84 15.91 4.10
C LYS A 173 27.07 15.61 5.38
N SER A 174 26.24 16.52 5.88
CA SER A 174 25.43 16.25 7.07
C SER A 174 24.33 15.21 6.81
N ILE A 175 23.95 15.02 5.55
CA ILE A 175 22.95 14.05 5.12
C ILE A 175 23.58 12.66 4.96
N TYR A 176 24.76 12.59 4.35
CA TYR A 176 25.39 11.34 3.93
C TYR A 176 26.35 10.77 4.98
N ARG A 177 26.12 9.53 5.40
CA ARG A 177 26.95 8.83 6.39
C ARG A 177 27.35 7.47 5.84
N LEU A 178 28.66 7.20 5.72
CA LEU A 178 29.16 5.88 5.34
C LEU A 178 29.42 5.05 6.60
N SER A 179 29.08 3.76 6.59
CA SER A 179 29.32 2.85 7.71
C SER A 179 29.69 1.46 7.21
N PHE A 180 30.65 0.83 7.88
CA PHE A 180 31.21 -0.47 7.52
C PHE A 180 30.67 -1.54 8.47
N TYR A 181 30.27 -2.68 7.93
CA TYR A 181 29.79 -3.82 8.71
C TYR A 181 30.19 -5.12 8.02
N LYS A 182 30.41 -6.17 8.79
CA LYS A 182 30.52 -7.52 8.25
C LYS A 182 29.12 -8.09 8.05
N SER A 183 28.90 -8.84 6.97
CA SER A 183 27.62 -9.53 6.78
C SER A 183 27.76 -10.82 6.00
N GLU A 184 27.78 -11.94 6.73
CA GLU A 184 27.65 -13.27 6.12
C GLU A 184 26.30 -13.46 5.41
N HIS A 185 25.28 -12.68 5.83
CA HIS A 185 23.93 -12.76 5.29
C HIS A 185 23.80 -12.04 3.94
N PHE A 186 24.44 -10.88 3.79
CA PHE A 186 24.39 -10.09 2.55
C PHE A 186 25.55 -10.37 1.60
N GLY A 187 26.65 -10.95 2.09
CA GLY A 187 27.87 -11.13 1.30
C GLY A 187 28.44 -9.78 0.85
N ALA A 188 29.05 -9.74 -0.34
CA ALA A 188 29.54 -8.50 -0.94
C ALA A 188 28.37 -7.60 -1.38
N ASN A 189 28.06 -6.55 -0.59
CA ASN A 189 26.92 -5.68 -0.83
C ASN A 189 27.12 -4.24 -0.28
N ALA A 190 26.31 -3.30 -0.76
CA ALA A 190 26.13 -1.98 -0.20
C ALA A 190 24.66 -1.56 -0.32
N PHE A 191 24.17 -0.73 0.59
CA PHE A 191 22.79 -0.22 0.51
C PHE A 191 22.59 1.12 1.23
N ALA A 192 21.73 1.95 0.64
CA ALA A 192 21.31 3.24 1.17
C ALA A 192 20.00 3.19 1.98
N LEU A 193 20.02 3.83 3.15
CA LEU A 193 18.88 3.95 4.05
C LEU A 193 18.22 5.35 3.95
N PRO A 194 16.91 5.46 4.30
CA PRO A 194 16.13 6.70 4.21
C PRO A 194 16.80 7.97 4.76
N HIS A 195 17.57 7.84 5.86
CA HIS A 195 18.24 8.96 6.52
C HIS A 195 19.66 9.26 6.01
N GLY A 196 19.96 8.85 4.77
CA GLY A 196 21.23 9.11 4.11
C GLY A 196 22.42 8.27 4.60
N ARG A 197 22.17 7.17 5.33
CA ARG A 197 23.27 6.25 5.69
C ARG A 197 23.46 5.24 4.58
N ILE A 198 24.70 5.10 4.14
CA ILE A 198 25.15 4.06 3.23
C ILE A 198 25.88 3.03 4.10
N VAL A 199 25.39 1.80 4.08
CA VAL A 199 26.09 0.65 4.66
C VAL A 199 26.86 -0.02 3.55
N ILE A 200 28.12 -0.30 3.79
CA ILE A 200 28.96 -1.13 2.92
C ILE A 200 29.45 -2.35 3.70
N THR A 201 29.39 -3.52 3.07
CA THR A 201 29.89 -4.73 3.70
C THR A 201 31.40 -4.89 3.56
N ASP A 202 32.02 -5.51 4.56
CA ASP A 202 33.44 -5.83 4.54
C ASP A 202 33.79 -6.72 3.34
N GLU A 203 32.90 -7.65 3.00
CA GLU A 203 32.98 -8.54 1.86
C GLU A 203 33.07 -7.75 0.54
N LEU A 204 32.28 -6.67 0.38
CA LEU A 204 32.35 -5.82 -0.81
C LEU A 204 33.67 -5.06 -0.89
N VAL A 205 34.13 -4.50 0.23
CA VAL A 205 35.40 -3.78 0.29
C VAL A 205 36.56 -4.69 -0.08
N ASN A 206 36.55 -5.92 0.41
CA ASN A 206 37.57 -6.92 0.08
C ASN A 206 37.47 -7.40 -1.36
N LEU A 207 36.25 -7.57 -1.89
CA LEU A 207 36.01 -7.97 -3.28
C LEU A 207 36.55 -6.93 -4.28
N LEU A 208 36.42 -5.65 -3.98
CA LEU A 208 36.84 -4.54 -4.84
C LEU A 208 38.17 -3.90 -4.40
N VAL A 209 38.97 -4.59 -3.59
CA VAL A 209 40.23 -4.04 -3.01
C VAL A 209 41.21 -3.56 -4.09
N ASP A 210 41.29 -4.28 -5.21
CA ASP A 210 42.15 -3.97 -6.35
C ASP A 210 41.46 -3.05 -7.38
N GLN A 211 40.19 -2.70 -7.17
CA GLN A 211 39.35 -1.91 -8.07
C GLN A 211 38.75 -0.69 -7.34
N PRO A 212 39.57 0.28 -6.88
CA PRO A 212 39.09 1.38 -6.04
C PRO A 212 38.12 2.32 -6.75
N ASN A 213 38.15 2.41 -8.09
CA ASN A 213 37.18 3.19 -8.84
C ASN A 213 35.84 2.46 -9.02
N ALA A 214 35.85 1.13 -9.16
CA ALA A 214 34.65 0.32 -9.12
C ALA A 214 33.91 0.48 -7.78
N LEU A 215 34.65 0.54 -6.67
CA LEU A 215 34.06 0.85 -5.36
C LEU A 215 33.42 2.25 -5.32
N LYS A 216 34.03 3.27 -5.94
CA LYS A 216 33.41 4.60 -6.07
C LYS A 216 32.13 4.57 -6.89
N ALA A 217 32.12 3.78 -7.98
CA ALA A 217 30.95 3.60 -8.82
C ALA A 217 29.75 3.04 -8.03
N VAL A 218 29.98 2.01 -7.19
CA VAL A 218 28.96 1.47 -6.28
C VAL A 218 28.49 2.53 -5.29
N LEU A 219 29.40 3.27 -4.66
CA LEU A 219 29.01 4.32 -3.70
C LEU A 219 28.22 5.45 -4.37
N LEU A 220 28.52 5.81 -5.62
CA LEU A 220 27.75 6.81 -6.37
C LEU A 220 26.35 6.30 -6.73
N HIS A 221 26.19 5.01 -7.01
CA HIS A 221 24.88 4.37 -7.17
C HIS A 221 24.06 4.46 -5.88
N GLU A 222 24.66 4.13 -4.73
CA GLU A 222 24.00 4.27 -3.42
C GLU A 222 23.63 5.72 -3.09
N ILE A 223 24.48 6.69 -3.45
CA ILE A 223 24.14 8.12 -3.36
C ILE A 223 22.94 8.43 -4.26
N GLY A 224 22.87 7.86 -5.46
CA GLY A 224 21.73 7.98 -6.37
C GLY A 224 20.41 7.56 -5.71
N HIS A 225 20.39 6.43 -4.98
CA HIS A 225 19.20 6.02 -4.24
C HIS A 225 18.77 7.03 -3.17
N ILE A 226 19.72 7.71 -2.52
CA ILE A 226 19.42 8.77 -1.54
C ILE A 226 18.90 10.02 -2.24
N VAL A 227 19.56 10.47 -3.31
CA VAL A 227 19.19 11.66 -4.10
C VAL A 227 17.76 11.54 -4.62
N HIS A 228 17.39 10.37 -5.13
CA HIS A 228 16.05 10.10 -5.65
C HIS A 228 15.05 9.63 -4.57
N GLN A 229 15.48 9.57 -3.31
CA GLN A 229 14.67 9.18 -2.15
C GLN A 229 14.00 7.79 -2.32
N HIS A 230 14.67 6.85 -2.99
CA HIS A 230 14.08 5.54 -3.32
C HIS A 230 13.68 4.75 -2.07
N SER A 231 14.55 4.69 -1.06
CA SER A 231 14.25 3.99 0.20
C SER A 231 13.10 4.64 0.98
N VAL A 232 12.96 5.97 0.89
CA VAL A 232 11.81 6.68 1.47
C VAL A 232 10.53 6.31 0.71
N ARG A 233 10.56 6.31 -0.63
CA ARG A 233 9.44 5.92 -1.49
C ARG A 233 8.91 4.53 -1.14
N ILE A 234 9.79 3.53 -1.12
CA ILE A 234 9.41 2.14 -0.83
C ILE A 234 8.86 2.01 0.59
N THR A 235 9.51 2.63 1.57
CA THR A 235 9.07 2.56 2.97
C THR A 235 7.71 3.22 3.16
N ALA A 236 7.49 4.40 2.56
CA ALA A 236 6.22 5.12 2.62
C ALA A 236 5.08 4.36 1.92
N GLN A 237 5.34 3.78 0.74
CA GLN A 237 4.37 2.95 0.02
C GLN A 237 3.97 1.71 0.82
N SER A 238 4.96 1.04 1.43
CA SER A 238 4.73 -0.14 2.27
C SER A 238 3.91 0.23 3.51
N ALA A 239 4.29 1.29 4.23
CA ALA A 239 3.56 1.76 5.41
C ALA A 239 2.11 2.16 5.07
N ALA A 240 1.90 2.90 3.98
CA ALA A 240 0.57 3.30 3.53
C ALA A 240 -0.30 2.09 3.18
N SER A 241 0.27 1.10 2.49
CA SER A 241 -0.43 -0.15 2.15
C SER A 241 -0.85 -0.92 3.40
N THR A 242 0.04 -1.05 4.39
CA THR A 242 -0.24 -1.69 5.69
C THR A 242 -1.35 -0.96 6.44
N ILE A 243 -1.34 0.37 6.48
CA ILE A 243 -2.39 1.17 7.14
C ILE A 243 -3.75 0.94 6.47
N VAL A 244 -3.81 0.91 5.14
CA VAL A 244 -5.07 0.71 4.42
C VAL A 244 -5.61 -0.70 4.64
N LEU A 245 -4.74 -1.72 4.62
CA LEU A 245 -5.14 -3.08 5.00
C LEU A 245 -5.70 -3.09 6.43
N ALA A 246 -5.02 -2.45 7.38
CA ALA A 246 -5.47 -2.38 8.77
C ALA A 246 -6.88 -1.79 8.91
N VAL A 247 -7.18 -0.73 8.15
CA VAL A 247 -8.51 -0.11 8.11
C VAL A 247 -9.55 -1.06 7.49
N ILE A 248 -9.21 -1.80 6.44
CA ILE A 248 -10.14 -2.70 5.75
C ILE A 248 -10.57 -3.88 6.63
N PHE A 249 -9.62 -4.53 7.32
CA PHE A 249 -9.91 -5.74 8.08
C PHE A 249 -10.16 -5.50 9.57
N GLY A 250 -9.93 -4.28 10.07
CA GLY A 250 -10.25 -3.88 11.44
C GLY A 250 -9.36 -4.50 12.53
N ASP A 251 -8.23 -5.09 12.15
CA ASP A 251 -7.28 -5.72 13.05
C ASP A 251 -5.84 -5.33 12.70
N LEU A 252 -5.26 -4.44 13.51
CA LEU A 252 -3.85 -4.02 13.37
C LEU A 252 -2.89 -5.13 13.79
N GLU A 253 -3.26 -5.97 14.75
CA GLU A 253 -2.39 -7.00 15.33
C GLU A 253 -2.30 -8.22 14.41
N GLY A 254 -3.44 -8.72 13.91
CA GLY A 254 -3.48 -9.80 12.92
C GLY A 254 -2.94 -9.38 11.55
N ILE A 255 -3.04 -8.10 11.17
CA ILE A 255 -2.43 -7.60 9.93
C ILE A 255 -0.94 -7.43 10.03
N ALA A 256 -0.37 -7.12 11.20
CA ALA A 256 1.08 -7.18 11.33
C ALA A 256 1.58 -8.61 11.02
N GLU A 257 0.87 -9.65 11.48
CA GLU A 257 1.22 -11.04 11.22
C GLU A 257 0.95 -11.48 9.75
N VAL A 258 -0.16 -11.02 9.15
CA VAL A 258 -0.48 -11.27 7.72
C VAL A 258 0.41 -10.45 6.79
N ALA A 259 0.76 -9.21 7.12
CA ALA A 259 1.73 -8.40 6.40
C ALA A 259 3.17 -8.88 6.61
N LEU A 260 3.43 -9.80 7.54
CA LEU A 260 4.68 -10.55 7.64
C LEU A 260 4.60 -11.88 6.86
N GLY A 261 3.44 -12.56 6.85
CA GLY A 261 3.23 -13.84 6.16
C GLY A 261 2.92 -13.76 4.65
N THR A 262 2.13 -12.77 4.21
CA THR A 262 1.92 -12.34 2.81
C THR A 262 2.82 -11.16 2.42
N GLY A 263 3.46 -10.54 3.42
CA GLY A 263 4.52 -9.54 3.26
C GLY A 263 5.64 -9.99 2.36
N ALA A 264 5.87 -11.30 2.26
CA ALA A 264 6.76 -11.89 1.28
C ALA A 264 6.53 -11.35 -0.14
N SER A 265 5.29 -11.04 -0.54
CA SER A 265 4.97 -10.52 -1.88
C SER A 265 5.06 -9.00 -2.02
N PHE A 266 4.99 -8.24 -0.93
CA PHE A 266 5.21 -6.77 -0.93
C PHE A 266 6.68 -6.40 -0.65
N ALA A 267 7.34 -7.13 0.25
CA ALA A 267 8.78 -7.08 0.51
C ALA A 267 9.62 -7.65 -0.65
N GLN A 268 9.01 -8.39 -1.58
CA GLN A 268 9.65 -8.86 -2.83
C GLN A 268 9.94 -7.77 -3.85
N GLN A 269 9.44 -6.54 -3.65
CA GLN A 269 9.78 -5.43 -4.52
C GLN A 269 11.04 -4.78 -3.99
N GLY A 270 12.22 -5.34 -4.32
CA GLY A 270 13.46 -4.56 -4.37
C GLY A 270 13.25 -3.27 -5.17
N PHE A 271 14.26 -2.42 -5.26
CA PHE A 271 14.14 -1.20 -6.07
C PHE A 271 13.60 -1.53 -7.47
N SER A 272 12.56 -0.79 -7.88
CA SER A 272 11.95 -1.02 -9.19
C SER A 272 12.99 -0.82 -10.30
N ARG A 273 12.82 -1.45 -11.46
CA ARG A 273 13.73 -1.28 -12.61
C ARG A 273 13.96 0.19 -12.98
N ASP A 274 12.97 1.04 -12.78
CA ASP A 274 13.09 2.47 -13.08
C ASP A 274 13.91 3.20 -12.01
N MET A 275 13.77 2.85 -10.72
CA MET A 275 14.62 3.37 -9.65
C MET A 275 16.09 3.00 -9.85
N GLU A 276 16.34 1.78 -10.32
CA GLU A 276 17.67 1.29 -10.62
C GLU A 276 18.30 2.03 -11.79
N ARG A 277 17.53 2.28 -12.86
CA ARG A 277 17.98 3.13 -13.97
C ARG A 277 18.25 4.57 -13.53
N GLU A 278 17.43 5.13 -12.64
CA GLU A 278 17.66 6.47 -12.06
C GLU A 278 18.98 6.51 -11.28
N ALA A 279 19.23 5.51 -10.43
CA ALA A 279 20.47 5.41 -9.65
C ALA A 279 21.71 5.14 -10.53
N ASP A 280 21.60 4.27 -11.54
CA ASP A 280 22.66 4.00 -12.52
C ASP A 280 22.98 5.24 -13.36
N SER A 281 21.94 5.91 -13.88
CA SER A 281 22.11 7.15 -14.65
C SER A 281 22.78 8.24 -13.81
N PHE A 282 22.40 8.36 -12.53
CA PHE A 282 23.06 9.27 -11.61
C PHE A 282 24.54 8.88 -11.44
N ALA A 283 24.83 7.62 -11.14
CA ALA A 283 26.19 7.14 -10.92
C ALA A 283 27.10 7.37 -12.13
N LEU A 284 26.64 7.00 -13.33
CA LEU A 284 27.39 7.18 -14.58
C LEU A 284 27.66 8.66 -14.86
N THR A 285 26.66 9.52 -14.69
CA THR A 285 26.82 10.98 -14.87
C THR A 285 27.84 11.55 -13.87
N GLN A 286 27.78 11.13 -12.60
CA GLN A 286 28.71 11.60 -11.58
C GLN A 286 30.12 11.04 -11.77
N LEU A 287 30.28 9.79 -12.23
CA LEU A 287 31.58 9.23 -12.57
C LEU A 287 32.27 10.07 -13.65
N GLU A 288 31.56 10.37 -14.74
CA GLU A 288 32.09 11.22 -15.82
C GLU A 288 32.46 12.61 -15.32
N TYR A 289 31.58 13.25 -14.53
CA TYR A 289 31.82 14.57 -13.95
C TYR A 289 33.08 14.59 -13.05
N LEU A 290 33.32 13.51 -12.31
CA LEU A 290 34.49 13.37 -11.44
C LEU A 290 35.75 12.89 -12.19
N GLY A 291 35.66 12.65 -13.50
CA GLY A 291 36.78 12.21 -14.35
C GLY A 291 37.10 10.72 -14.26
N TYR A 292 36.16 9.90 -13.79
CA TYR A 292 36.25 8.43 -13.77
C TYR A 292 35.60 7.81 -15.01
N SER A 293 35.94 6.54 -15.28
CA SER A 293 35.43 5.82 -16.44
C SER A 293 34.08 5.19 -16.12
N SER A 294 33.13 5.23 -17.05
CA SER A 294 31.90 4.45 -16.94
C SER A 294 32.18 2.93 -16.92
N ASN A 295 33.32 2.49 -17.47
CA ASN A 295 33.77 1.11 -17.36
C ASN A 295 34.03 0.68 -15.90
N ASP A 296 34.42 1.61 -15.01
CA ASP A 296 34.59 1.30 -13.59
C ASP A 296 33.26 0.81 -12.96
N PHE A 297 32.13 1.34 -13.46
CA PHE A 297 30.79 0.88 -13.08
C PHE A 297 30.51 -0.53 -13.61
N ALA A 298 30.79 -0.78 -14.90
CA ALA A 298 30.62 -2.11 -15.50
C ALA A 298 31.46 -3.17 -14.77
N ASP A 299 32.72 -2.85 -14.47
CA ASP A 299 33.65 -3.73 -13.76
C ASP A 299 33.16 -4.06 -12.33
N ALA A 300 32.55 -3.09 -11.65
CA ALA A 300 31.90 -3.31 -10.36
C ALA A 300 30.76 -4.33 -10.45
N ILE A 301 29.86 -4.15 -11.43
CA ILE A 301 28.70 -5.03 -11.63
C ILE A 301 29.15 -6.43 -12.06
N GLU A 302 30.14 -6.55 -12.95
CA GLU A 302 30.70 -7.86 -13.34
C GLU A 302 31.29 -8.57 -12.12
N THR A 303 32.11 -7.88 -11.33
CA THR A 303 32.74 -8.47 -10.13
C THR A 303 31.69 -8.96 -9.11
N LEU A 304 30.64 -8.16 -8.86
CA LEU A 304 29.51 -8.53 -8.00
C LEU A 304 28.72 -9.72 -8.55
N GLN A 305 28.51 -9.79 -9.86
CA GLN A 305 27.79 -10.90 -10.49
C GLN A 305 28.56 -12.23 -10.34
N TYR A 306 29.89 -12.19 -10.47
CA TYR A 306 30.75 -13.36 -10.29
C TYR A 306 30.77 -13.87 -8.84
N SER A 307 30.79 -12.97 -7.84
CA SER A 307 30.78 -13.37 -6.43
C SER A 307 29.46 -14.05 -6.04
N HIS A 308 28.31 -13.47 -6.40
CA HIS A 308 27.00 -14.03 -6.09
C HIS A 308 26.74 -15.38 -6.77
N THR A 309 27.26 -15.60 -7.97
CA THR A 309 27.12 -16.90 -8.65
C THR A 309 27.89 -18.01 -7.93
N SER A 310 28.97 -17.65 -7.22
CA SER A 310 29.86 -18.60 -6.53
C SER A 310 29.41 -18.93 -5.11
N GLU A 311 28.72 -18.02 -4.41
CA GLU A 311 28.25 -18.19 -3.02
C GLU A 311 26.87 -18.86 -2.90
N ASN A 312 26.10 -18.92 -3.99
CA ASN A 312 24.69 -19.36 -4.00
C ASN A 312 24.44 -20.88 -3.81
N GLU A 313 25.47 -21.71 -3.55
CA GLU A 313 25.25 -23.12 -3.21
C GLU A 313 24.87 -23.36 -1.73
N HIS A 314 25.11 -22.41 -0.81
CA HIS A 314 25.06 -22.70 0.64
C HIS A 314 23.97 -21.98 1.47
N LEU A 315 23.26 -20.98 0.93
CA LEU A 315 22.37 -20.11 1.72
C LEU A 315 20.92 -20.10 1.19
N LYS A 316 20.21 -21.23 1.33
CA LYS A 316 18.81 -21.40 0.90
C LYS A 316 17.76 -21.15 1.98
N LYS A 317 18.13 -20.56 3.13
CA LYS A 317 17.32 -20.69 4.35
C LYS A 317 17.19 -19.47 5.26
N VAL A 318 17.05 -18.25 4.74
CA VAL A 318 16.37 -17.13 5.44
C VAL A 318 15.72 -16.20 4.40
N ASN A 319 14.47 -16.46 4.04
CA ASN A 319 13.78 -15.84 2.89
C ASN A 319 13.03 -14.54 3.25
N ASN A 320 12.95 -13.66 2.23
CA ASN A 320 12.06 -12.51 1.99
C ASN A 320 12.53 -11.11 2.40
N LEU A 321 13.19 -10.90 3.55
CA LEU A 321 13.74 -9.56 3.86
C LEU A 321 15.14 -9.35 3.26
N LEU A 322 15.91 -10.43 3.11
CA LEU A 322 17.30 -10.40 2.61
C LEU A 322 17.40 -10.31 1.08
N GLU A 323 16.45 -10.90 0.36
CA GLU A 323 16.42 -10.89 -1.12
C GLU A 323 16.13 -9.48 -1.68
N TYR A 324 15.52 -8.61 -0.87
CA TYR A 324 15.24 -7.19 -1.16
C TYR A 324 16.51 -6.34 -1.34
N LEU A 325 17.60 -6.64 -0.64
CA LEU A 325 18.86 -5.88 -0.69
C LEU A 325 19.89 -6.49 -1.66
N SER A 326 19.64 -7.68 -2.21
CA SER A 326 20.62 -8.43 -3.02
C SER A 326 20.20 -8.61 -4.49
N SER A 327 19.10 -7.98 -4.95
CA SER A 327 18.55 -8.22 -6.30
C SER A 327 18.35 -6.93 -7.11
N HIS A 328 19.46 -6.31 -7.53
CA HIS A 328 19.40 -5.35 -8.62
C HIS A 328 19.01 -6.06 -9.94
N PRO A 329 18.27 -5.40 -10.86
CA PRO A 329 17.80 -5.97 -12.13
C PRO A 329 18.96 -6.36 -13.05
N SER A 330 18.65 -7.06 -14.15
CA SER A 330 19.62 -7.83 -14.96
C SER A 330 20.96 -7.12 -15.15
N ALA A 331 21.99 -7.64 -14.46
CA ALA A 331 23.37 -7.11 -14.48
C ALA A 331 23.87 -6.80 -15.90
N GLN A 332 23.50 -7.63 -16.89
CA GLN A 332 23.88 -7.41 -18.29
C GLN A 332 23.36 -6.09 -18.88
N GLU A 333 22.10 -5.70 -18.61
CA GLU A 333 21.54 -4.42 -19.12
C GLU A 333 22.33 -3.23 -18.56
N ARG A 334 22.74 -3.32 -17.29
CA ARG A 334 23.51 -2.29 -16.60
C ARG A 334 24.93 -2.19 -17.13
N ILE A 335 25.58 -3.34 -17.38
CA ILE A 335 26.91 -3.43 -17.99
C ILE A 335 26.89 -2.83 -19.40
N ASP A 336 25.90 -3.22 -20.22
CA ASP A 336 25.78 -2.75 -21.60
C ASP A 336 25.52 -1.23 -21.67
N ASN A 337 24.80 -0.67 -20.70
CA ASN A 337 24.56 0.77 -20.61
C ASN A 337 25.80 1.57 -20.13
N ALA A 338 26.71 0.93 -19.40
CA ALA A 338 27.91 1.56 -18.86
C ALA A 338 29.10 1.56 -19.84
N ARG A 339 29.10 0.68 -20.85
CA ARG A 339 30.18 0.52 -21.84
C ARG A 339 29.94 1.33 -23.12
#